data_AF-A0A832B1Z1-F1
#
_entry.id   AF-A0A832B1Z1-F1
#
_cell.length_a   1.000
_cell.length_b   1.000
_cell.length_c   1.000
_cell.angle_alpha   90.00
_cell.angle_beta   90.00
_cell.angle_gamma   90.00
#
_symmetry.space_group_name_H-M   'P 1'
#
loop_
_entity.id
_entity.type
_entity.pdbx_description
1 polymer ?
#
loop_
_entity_poly.entity_id
_entity_poly.type
_entity_poly.pdbx_seq_one_letter_code
_entity_poly.pdbx_strand_id
1 'polypeptide(L)'
;MRNLDEAAWRTPPRRHLPLLTWTACALCILFTAAYWVNPSIHAPILADLRNSSALPPSEVWDGRYYSLLTSVFVHANLIHLGFDLLWLYALGSALEETLHPLAWLLFFVASGVVGGGCELALTGHTAIGASGVDYAMFGLMWAGRRQVPRWQSIATPTNLKYLLIWGALCVVATITHLMAIGNAAHAGGFLLGLSAGWLFIAKRRHVAASLSMAGLFALTVCSVWWMPWSGNWTEWKGDEAHRLGHLREALTWYRRSIRLGQDPLEVLPRIAGIQQELGDYAGAGKTMLDWFRVQQSRQQKAAHANARRTPTAPDELDQP
;
A
#
# COMPACT_ATOMS: atom_id res chain seq x y z
N MET A 1 23.92 -33.88 28.76
CA MET A 1 22.51 -33.60 29.16
C MET A 1 21.72 -33.39 27.88
N ARG A 2 21.33 -34.48 27.20
CA ARG A 2 19.94 -34.98 27.00
C ARG A 2 18.96 -33.95 26.41
N ASN A 3 18.79 -34.06 25.10
CA ASN A 3 17.64 -33.72 24.24
C ASN A 3 16.32 -33.41 24.97
N LEU A 4 15.95 -32.14 25.04
CA LEU A 4 14.60 -31.71 25.44
C LEU A 4 13.80 -30.96 24.35
N ASP A 5 14.34 -30.74 23.15
CA ASP A 5 13.69 -29.84 22.17
C ASP A 5 13.20 -30.47 20.85
N GLU A 6 13.29 -31.79 20.68
CA GLU A 6 12.78 -32.44 19.45
C GLU A 6 11.31 -32.90 19.54
N ALA A 7 10.69 -32.86 20.72
CA ALA A 7 9.37 -33.46 20.96
C ALA A 7 8.19 -32.48 20.82
N ALA A 8 8.40 -31.16 20.88
CA ALA A 8 7.32 -30.18 21.00
C ALA A 8 6.45 -30.01 19.73
N TRP A 9 6.93 -30.43 18.56
CA TRP A 9 6.19 -30.32 17.29
C TRP A 9 5.53 -31.63 16.82
N ARG A 10 5.73 -32.75 17.53
CA ARG A 10 5.21 -34.08 17.16
C ARG A 10 3.82 -34.39 17.71
N THR A 11 3.18 -33.46 18.42
CA THR A 11 1.78 -33.61 18.82
C THR A 11 0.87 -33.39 17.61
N PRO A 12 -0.09 -34.28 17.32
CA PRO A 12 -1.07 -34.04 16.25
C PRO A 12 -1.78 -32.70 16.50
N PRO A 13 -2.10 -31.93 15.46
CA PRO A 13 -2.72 -30.63 15.62
C PRO A 13 -4.03 -30.81 16.39
N ARG A 14 -4.07 -30.33 17.63
CA ARG A 14 -5.36 -30.15 18.31
C ARG A 14 -6.14 -29.20 17.43
N ARG A 15 -7.35 -29.59 17.02
CA ARG A 15 -8.28 -28.76 16.24
C ARG A 15 -8.73 -27.59 17.10
N HIS A 16 -7.84 -26.64 17.35
CA HIS A 16 -8.18 -25.35 17.91
C HIS A 16 -8.72 -24.51 16.76
N LEU A 17 -9.87 -23.89 16.99
CA LEU A 17 -10.37 -22.87 16.07
C LEU A 17 -9.30 -21.76 15.98
N PRO A 18 -8.85 -21.36 14.78
CA PRO A 18 -7.82 -20.34 14.63
C PRO A 18 -8.41 -18.96 14.92
N LEU A 19 -8.58 -18.65 16.21
CA LEU A 19 -9.31 -17.48 16.69
C LEU A 19 -8.68 -16.16 16.22
N LEU A 20 -7.35 -16.06 16.18
CA LEU A 20 -6.68 -14.84 15.70
C LEU A 20 -6.93 -14.64 14.20
N THR A 21 -6.86 -15.71 13.42
CA THR A 21 -7.13 -15.70 11.99
C THR A 21 -8.60 -15.34 11.72
N TRP A 22 -9.54 -15.97 12.41
CA TRP A 22 -10.97 -15.64 12.33
C TRP A 22 -11.23 -14.19 12.74
N THR A 23 -10.57 -13.70 13.78
CA THR A 23 -10.69 -12.30 14.22
C THR A 23 -10.18 -11.36 13.14
N ALA A 24 -9.02 -11.62 12.53
CA ALA A 24 -8.51 -10.79 11.44
C ALA A 24 -9.44 -10.78 10.22
N CYS A 25 -9.95 -11.96 9.81
CA CYS A 25 -10.95 -12.05 8.75
C CYS A 25 -12.24 -11.28 9.09
N ALA A 26 -12.73 -11.42 10.31
CA ALA A 26 -13.92 -10.70 10.77
C ALA A 26 -13.68 -9.19 10.78
N LEU A 27 -12.51 -8.71 11.22
CA LEU A 27 -12.14 -7.30 11.17
C LEU A 27 -12.07 -6.80 9.73
N CYS A 28 -11.50 -7.56 8.79
CA CYS A 28 -11.51 -7.21 7.37
C CYS A 28 -12.94 -7.04 6.83
N ILE A 29 -13.86 -7.95 7.17
CA ILE A 29 -15.27 -7.85 6.78
C ILE A 29 -15.92 -6.63 7.42
N LEU A 30 -15.76 -6.44 8.73
CA LEU A 30 -16.39 -5.36 9.50
C LEU A 30 -15.91 -3.97 9.03
N PHE A 31 -14.60 -3.77 8.89
CA PHE A 31 -14.01 -2.51 8.45
C PHE A 31 -14.31 -2.23 6.97
N THR A 32 -14.30 -3.25 6.12
CA THR A 32 -14.69 -3.10 4.71
C THR A 32 -16.18 -2.77 4.57
N ALA A 33 -17.05 -3.44 5.32
CA ALA A 33 -18.48 -3.13 5.34
C ALA A 33 -18.73 -1.71 5.87
N ALA A 34 -18.07 -1.32 6.96
CA ALA A 34 -18.12 0.05 7.48
C ALA A 34 -17.61 1.08 6.45
N TYR A 35 -16.58 0.74 5.68
CA TYR A 35 -16.06 1.58 4.61
C TYR A 35 -17.05 1.73 3.43
N TRP A 36 -17.69 0.65 2.98
CA TRP A 36 -18.64 0.68 1.84
C TRP A 36 -20.02 1.25 2.20
N VAL A 37 -20.54 0.94 3.39
CA VAL A 37 -21.87 1.36 3.87
C VAL A 37 -21.87 2.80 4.38
N ASN A 38 -20.73 3.48 4.35
CA ASN A 38 -20.63 4.86 4.79
C ASN A 38 -20.59 5.82 3.59
N PRO A 39 -21.72 6.51 3.28
CA PRO A 39 -21.76 7.72 2.47
C PRO A 39 -21.77 9.06 3.25
N SER A 40 -21.36 9.12 4.53
CA SER A 40 -21.44 10.26 5.51
C SER A 40 -22.53 10.14 6.59
N ILE A 41 -22.95 8.93 6.95
CA ILE A 41 -24.05 8.71 7.89
C ILE A 41 -23.47 8.46 9.30
N HIS A 42 -23.68 9.41 10.22
CA HIS A 42 -23.33 9.45 11.66
C HIS A 42 -21.97 10.09 12.08
N ALA A 43 -21.85 11.41 11.97
CA ALA A 43 -20.87 12.19 12.77
C ALA A 43 -21.25 12.12 14.26
N PRO A 44 -20.33 12.02 15.25
CA PRO A 44 -18.94 12.47 15.23
C PRO A 44 -17.89 11.42 15.69
N ILE A 45 -18.26 10.18 16.00
CA ILE A 45 -17.32 9.12 16.47
C ILE A 45 -16.81 8.24 15.30
N LEU A 46 -17.47 8.28 14.14
CA LEU A 46 -17.15 7.47 12.96
C LEU A 46 -16.56 8.27 11.77
N ALA A 47 -16.51 9.61 11.87
CA ALA A 47 -15.75 10.44 10.93
C ALA A 47 -14.25 10.10 10.99
N ASP A 48 -13.78 9.65 12.16
CA ASP A 48 -12.40 9.21 12.39
C ASP A 48 -12.10 7.83 11.80
N LEU A 49 -13.12 6.98 11.61
CA LEU A 49 -12.98 5.63 11.05
C LEU A 49 -12.97 5.61 9.50
N ARG A 50 -13.68 6.56 8.86
CA ARG A 50 -13.47 6.86 7.43
C ARG A 50 -12.05 7.40 7.20
N ASN A 51 -11.56 8.17 8.16
CA ASN A 51 -10.19 8.67 8.24
C ASN A 51 -9.22 7.68 8.93
N SER A 52 -9.51 6.37 8.98
CA SER A 52 -8.56 5.40 9.55
C SER A 52 -8.22 4.27 8.61
N SER A 53 -8.88 4.14 7.48
CA SER A 53 -9.02 2.81 6.87
C SER A 53 -8.61 2.78 5.39
N ALA A 54 -8.66 3.92 4.70
CA ALA A 54 -7.97 4.20 3.43
C ALA A 54 -7.63 5.70 3.38
N LEU A 55 -6.70 6.11 4.23
CA LEU A 55 -6.36 7.52 4.41
C LEU A 55 -5.53 8.07 3.25
N PRO A 56 -5.72 9.33 2.82
CA PRO A 56 -4.73 9.96 1.97
C PRO A 56 -3.37 9.96 2.68
N PRO A 57 -2.26 9.90 1.93
CA PRO A 57 -0.92 9.79 2.50
C PRO A 57 -0.55 10.96 3.43
N SER A 58 -1.15 12.14 3.25
CA SER A 58 -0.97 13.31 4.13
C SER A 58 -1.31 13.03 5.59
N GLU A 59 -2.33 12.21 5.84
CA GLU A 59 -2.83 11.92 7.18
C GLU A 59 -1.87 11.03 7.97
N VAL A 60 -1.07 10.21 7.28
CA VAL A 60 0.08 9.51 7.88
C VAL A 60 1.07 10.53 8.45
N TRP A 61 1.39 11.56 7.66
CA TRP A 61 2.37 12.59 8.04
C TRP A 61 1.83 13.57 9.08
N ASP A 62 0.51 13.75 9.16
CA ASP A 62 -0.18 14.50 10.22
C ASP A 62 -0.29 13.73 11.56
N GLY A 63 0.28 12.52 11.64
CA GLY A 63 0.43 11.76 12.88
C GLY A 63 -0.50 10.55 13.02
N ARG A 64 -1.34 10.25 12.02
CA ARG A 64 -2.21 9.06 12.03
C ARG A 64 -1.45 7.81 11.61
N TYR A 65 -0.33 7.51 12.26
CA TYR A 65 0.56 6.39 11.93
C TYR A 65 -0.14 5.02 12.00
N TYR A 66 -1.19 4.91 12.81
CA TYR A 66 -2.02 3.69 12.91
C TYR A 66 -2.65 3.30 11.57
N SER A 67 -2.82 4.25 10.64
CA SER A 67 -3.34 4.02 9.29
C SER A 67 -2.53 3.01 8.47
N LEU A 68 -1.22 2.91 8.73
CA LEU A 68 -0.37 1.89 8.11
C LEU A 68 -0.77 0.48 8.49
N LEU A 69 -1.34 0.30 9.68
CA LEU A 69 -1.85 -0.99 10.15
C LEU A 69 -3.33 -1.17 9.80
N THR A 70 -4.15 -0.16 10.03
CA THR A 70 -5.61 -0.28 9.87
C THR A 70 -6.05 -0.37 8.42
N SER A 71 -5.21 0.04 7.46
CA SER A 71 -5.51 -0.15 6.03
C SER A 71 -5.53 -1.61 5.58
N VAL A 72 -4.92 -2.51 6.36
CA VAL A 72 -5.00 -3.98 6.16
C VAL A 72 -6.45 -4.48 6.16
N PHE A 73 -7.33 -3.83 6.92
CA PHE A 73 -8.71 -4.30 7.13
C PHE A 73 -9.72 -3.76 6.10
N VAL A 74 -9.28 -2.96 5.12
CA VAL A 74 -10.17 -2.32 4.14
C VAL A 74 -9.88 -2.76 2.72
N HIS A 75 -10.94 -3.08 1.97
CA HIS A 75 -10.81 -3.57 0.61
C HIS A 75 -11.65 -2.74 -0.36
N ALA A 76 -11.13 -2.58 -1.58
CA ALA A 76 -11.75 -1.74 -2.61
C ALA A 76 -13.06 -2.31 -3.16
N ASN A 77 -13.19 -3.64 -3.22
CA ASN A 77 -14.32 -4.33 -3.83
C ASN A 77 -14.43 -5.77 -3.31
N LEU A 78 -15.53 -6.45 -3.65
CA LEU A 78 -15.85 -7.80 -3.16
C LEU A 78 -14.87 -8.87 -3.62
N ILE A 79 -14.32 -8.75 -4.83
CA ILE A 79 -13.34 -9.71 -5.35
C ILE A 79 -12.03 -9.57 -4.58
N HIS A 80 -11.58 -8.33 -4.34
CA HIS A 80 -10.39 -8.04 -3.54
C HIS A 80 -10.55 -8.57 -2.10
N LEU A 81 -11.67 -8.28 -1.44
CA LEU A 81 -11.96 -8.81 -0.10
C LEU A 81 -11.99 -10.34 -0.09
N GLY A 82 -12.71 -10.97 -1.03
CA GLY A 82 -12.84 -12.43 -1.08
C GLY A 82 -11.52 -13.15 -1.29
N PHE A 83 -10.64 -12.58 -2.13
CA PHE A 83 -9.32 -13.15 -2.40
C PHE A 83 -8.38 -13.03 -1.19
N ASP A 84 -8.34 -11.87 -0.56
CA ASP A 84 -7.52 -11.64 0.64
C ASP A 84 -8.01 -12.50 1.81
N LEU A 85 -9.33 -12.60 2.05
CA LEU A 85 -9.88 -13.46 3.10
C LEU A 85 -9.57 -14.95 2.87
N LEU A 86 -9.57 -15.41 1.62
CA LEU A 86 -9.23 -16.80 1.28
C LEU A 86 -7.79 -17.12 1.71
N TRP A 87 -6.84 -16.25 1.35
CA TRP A 87 -5.42 -16.47 1.67
C TRP A 87 -5.11 -16.18 3.13
N LEU A 88 -5.67 -15.12 3.71
CA LEU A 88 -5.55 -14.83 5.13
C LEU A 88 -6.04 -16.00 5.98
N TYR A 89 -7.18 -16.60 5.63
CA TYR A 89 -7.66 -17.79 6.33
C TYR A 89 -6.74 -18.99 6.15
N ALA A 90 -6.34 -19.31 4.92
CA ALA A 90 -5.53 -20.49 4.62
C ALA A 90 -4.11 -20.41 5.23
N LEU A 91 -3.45 -19.27 5.08
CA LEU A 91 -2.09 -19.02 5.56
C LEU A 91 -2.11 -18.72 7.07
N GLY A 92 -3.01 -17.85 7.51
CA GLY A 92 -3.14 -17.44 8.91
C GLY A 92 -3.43 -18.62 9.82
N SER A 93 -4.35 -19.52 9.44
CA SER A 93 -4.67 -20.71 10.23
C SER A 93 -3.48 -21.66 10.36
N ALA A 94 -2.73 -21.86 9.27
CA ALA A 94 -1.53 -22.71 9.30
C ALA A 94 -0.40 -22.11 10.15
N LEU A 95 -0.29 -20.78 10.18
CA LEU A 95 0.62 -20.09 11.10
C LEU A 95 0.14 -20.19 12.55
N GLU A 96 -1.14 -19.99 12.82
CA GLU A 96 -1.70 -20.03 14.18
C GLU A 96 -1.62 -21.44 14.80
N GLU A 97 -1.74 -22.49 13.99
CA GLU A 97 -1.51 -23.89 14.40
C GLU A 97 -0.07 -24.17 14.85
N THR A 98 0.91 -23.34 14.44
CA THR A 98 2.34 -23.65 14.57
C THR A 98 3.13 -22.60 15.35
N LEU A 99 2.64 -21.36 15.40
CA LEU A 99 3.26 -20.25 16.12
C LEU A 99 2.54 -20.02 17.45
N HIS A 100 3.29 -19.50 18.43
CA HIS A 100 2.69 -18.96 19.64
C HIS A 100 1.75 -17.78 19.27
N PRO A 101 0.58 -17.62 19.92
CA PRO A 101 -0.39 -16.56 19.60
C PRO A 101 0.22 -15.15 19.55
N LEU A 102 1.13 -14.84 20.49
CA LEU A 102 1.85 -13.56 20.48
C LEU A 102 2.76 -13.39 19.25
N ALA A 103 3.44 -14.45 18.82
CA ALA A 103 4.30 -14.39 17.63
C ALA A 103 3.47 -14.19 16.35
N TRP A 104 2.30 -14.83 16.27
CA TRP A 104 1.35 -14.61 15.18
C TRP A 104 0.88 -13.15 15.15
N LEU A 105 0.45 -12.61 16.29
CA LEU A 105 -0.04 -11.24 16.39
C LEU A 105 1.02 -10.20 16.03
N LEU A 106 2.23 -10.34 16.59
CA LEU A 106 3.35 -9.45 16.28
C LEU A 106 3.74 -9.53 14.80
N PHE A 107 3.72 -10.72 14.22
CA PHE A 107 4.02 -10.90 12.80
C PHE A 107 2.95 -10.29 11.90
N PHE A 108 1.67 -10.44 12.22
CA PHE A 108 0.56 -9.80 11.52
C PHE A 108 0.70 -8.28 11.52
N VAL A 109 0.91 -7.69 12.71
CA VAL A 109 1.08 -6.24 12.87
C VAL A 109 2.32 -5.72 12.13
N ALA A 110 3.46 -6.41 12.26
CA ALA A 110 4.67 -6.03 11.55
C ALA A 110 4.49 -6.10 10.04
N SER A 111 3.76 -7.09 9.54
CA SER A 111 3.49 -7.26 8.11
C SER A 111 2.62 -6.14 7.54
N GLY A 112 1.59 -5.71 8.27
CA GLY A 112 0.78 -4.56 7.89
C GLY A 112 1.60 -3.27 7.85
N VAL A 113 2.33 -2.96 8.93
CA VAL A 113 3.12 -1.73 9.04
C VAL A 113 4.26 -1.67 8.01
N VAL A 114 5.01 -2.76 7.82
CA VAL A 114 6.11 -2.79 6.85
C VAL A 114 5.56 -2.78 5.42
N GLY A 115 4.51 -3.55 5.12
CA GLY A 115 3.86 -3.53 3.81
C GLY A 115 3.35 -2.13 3.44
N GLY A 116 2.57 -1.51 4.33
CA GLY A 116 2.09 -0.14 4.15
C GLY A 116 3.22 0.89 4.04
N GLY A 117 4.27 0.74 4.86
CA GLY A 117 5.44 1.60 4.82
C GLY A 117 6.24 1.50 3.52
N CYS A 118 6.37 0.30 2.95
CA CYS A 118 6.98 0.08 1.63
C CYS A 118 6.14 0.70 0.51
N GLU A 119 4.81 0.53 0.55
CA GLU A 119 3.92 1.18 -0.42
C GLU A 119 4.08 2.69 -0.38
N LEU A 120 3.98 3.29 0.81
CA LEU A 120 4.15 4.72 1.01
C LEU A 120 5.50 5.21 0.50
N ALA A 121 6.58 4.50 0.83
CA ALA A 121 7.93 4.83 0.42
C ALA A 121 8.13 4.91 -1.10
N LEU A 122 7.52 3.97 -1.84
CA LEU A 122 7.78 3.79 -3.27
C LEU A 122 6.77 4.56 -4.14
N THR A 123 5.52 4.69 -3.70
CA THR A 123 4.46 5.27 -4.53
C THR A 123 3.98 6.63 -4.03
N GLY A 124 4.31 7.00 -2.78
CA GLY A 124 3.72 8.16 -2.13
C GLY A 124 2.26 7.99 -1.72
N HIS A 125 1.69 6.80 -1.88
CA HIS A 125 0.30 6.48 -1.56
C HIS A 125 0.23 5.37 -0.51
N THR A 126 -0.90 5.28 0.19
CA THR A 126 -1.14 4.21 1.17
C THR A 126 -1.70 2.96 0.48
N ALA A 127 -1.25 1.77 0.91
CA ALA A 127 -1.88 0.51 0.52
C ALA A 127 -3.24 0.32 1.21
N ILE A 128 -4.12 -0.46 0.59
CA ILE A 128 -5.35 -0.99 1.19
C ILE A 128 -5.42 -2.50 0.98
N GLY A 129 -5.96 -3.23 1.96
CA GLY A 129 -6.20 -4.67 1.90
C GLY A 129 -5.13 -5.49 2.63
N ALA A 130 -5.45 -6.75 2.87
CA ALA A 130 -4.61 -7.66 3.65
C ALA A 130 -3.53 -8.36 2.80
N SER A 131 -3.56 -8.22 1.47
CA SER A 131 -2.62 -8.89 0.57
C SER A 131 -1.13 -8.71 0.93
N GLY A 132 -0.69 -7.55 1.41
CA GLY A 132 0.69 -7.38 1.91
C GLY A 132 1.04 -8.33 3.07
N VAL A 133 0.08 -8.57 3.97
CA VAL A 133 0.17 -9.56 5.06
C VAL A 133 0.18 -10.98 4.50
N ASP A 134 -0.65 -11.30 3.50
CA ASP A 134 -0.67 -12.64 2.89
C ASP A 134 0.67 -12.99 2.23
N TYR A 135 1.26 -12.03 1.51
CA TYR A 135 2.59 -12.18 0.94
C TYR A 135 3.66 -12.40 2.04
N ALA A 136 3.55 -11.70 3.18
CA ALA A 136 4.43 -11.91 4.32
C ALA A 136 4.26 -13.31 4.95
N MET A 137 3.02 -13.75 5.18
CA MET A 137 2.73 -15.08 5.70
C MET A 137 3.31 -16.16 4.77
N PHE A 138 3.10 -16.04 3.46
CA PHE A 138 3.67 -16.99 2.50
C PHE A 138 5.21 -16.94 2.50
N GLY A 139 5.81 -15.75 2.58
CA GLY A 139 7.27 -15.60 2.68
C GLY A 139 7.86 -16.29 3.91
N LEU A 140 7.23 -16.12 5.08
CA LEU A 140 7.60 -16.78 6.33
C LEU A 140 7.54 -18.30 6.18
N MET A 141 6.42 -18.80 5.66
CA MET A 141 6.21 -20.23 5.44
C MET A 141 7.24 -20.79 4.46
N TRP A 142 7.51 -20.11 3.34
CA TRP A 142 8.48 -20.54 2.36
C TRP A 142 9.91 -20.62 2.92
N ALA A 143 10.29 -19.63 3.73
CA ALA A 143 11.62 -19.59 4.34
C ALA A 143 11.83 -20.72 5.36
N GLY A 144 10.80 -21.04 6.15
CA GLY A 144 10.82 -22.04 7.23
C GLY A 144 10.19 -23.41 6.93
N ARG A 145 9.71 -23.66 5.70
CA ARG A 145 8.99 -24.90 5.32
C ARG A 145 9.76 -26.20 5.62
N ARG A 146 11.10 -26.17 5.67
CA ARG A 146 11.89 -27.37 6.01
C ARG A 146 11.85 -27.70 7.49
N GLN A 147 11.61 -26.71 8.35
CA GLN A 147 11.57 -26.85 9.80
C GLN A 147 10.16 -27.10 10.32
N VAL A 148 9.14 -26.64 9.60
CA VAL A 148 7.73 -26.79 10.00
C VAL A 148 6.98 -27.63 8.95
N PRO A 149 6.78 -28.95 9.18
CA PRO A 149 6.19 -29.85 8.19
C PRO A 149 4.81 -29.39 7.68
N ARG A 150 3.99 -28.79 8.55
CA ARG A 150 2.67 -28.25 8.21
C ARG A 150 2.72 -27.22 7.07
N TRP A 151 3.82 -26.47 6.96
CA TRP A 151 3.96 -25.45 5.92
C TRP A 151 4.33 -26.03 4.57
N GLN A 152 4.84 -27.27 4.49
CA GLN A 152 5.25 -27.89 3.23
C GLN A 152 4.08 -28.17 2.28
N SER A 153 2.91 -28.48 2.82
CA SER A 153 1.70 -28.70 2.02
C SER A 153 1.12 -27.42 1.42
N ILE A 154 1.52 -26.25 1.94
CA ILE A 154 0.98 -24.93 1.53
C ILE A 154 2.03 -24.14 0.75
N ALA A 155 3.25 -24.00 1.29
CA ALA A 155 4.38 -23.34 0.63
C ALA A 155 5.09 -24.29 -0.35
N THR A 156 4.31 -24.86 -1.28
CA THR A 156 4.82 -25.72 -2.36
C THR A 156 5.49 -24.88 -3.45
N PRO A 157 6.41 -25.46 -4.25
CA PRO A 157 6.95 -24.76 -5.42
C PRO A 157 5.87 -24.30 -6.40
N THR A 158 4.78 -25.06 -6.54
CA THR A 158 3.63 -24.72 -7.36
C THR A 158 2.92 -23.47 -6.84
N ASN A 159 2.65 -23.39 -5.54
CA ASN A 159 2.00 -22.22 -4.96
C ASN A 159 2.90 -20.98 -4.99
N LEU A 160 4.23 -21.14 -4.84
CA LEU A 160 5.16 -20.04 -5.05
C LEU A 160 5.08 -19.54 -6.50
N LYS A 161 5.05 -20.45 -7.48
CA LYS A 161 4.90 -20.08 -8.89
C LYS A 161 3.60 -19.30 -9.12
N TYR A 162 2.47 -19.74 -8.56
CA TYR A 162 1.20 -19.02 -8.67
C TYR A 162 1.24 -17.65 -8.01
N LEU A 163 1.83 -17.52 -6.81
CA LEU A 163 2.01 -16.24 -6.13
C LEU A 163 2.86 -15.26 -6.95
N LEU A 164 3.94 -15.74 -7.58
CA LEU A 164 4.81 -14.92 -8.42
C LEU A 164 4.11 -14.50 -9.73
N ILE A 165 3.37 -15.40 -10.37
CA ILE A 165 2.56 -15.08 -11.55
C ILE A 165 1.49 -14.05 -11.19
N TRP A 166 0.78 -14.26 -10.09
CA TRP A 166 -0.23 -13.32 -9.59
C TRP A 166 0.38 -11.95 -9.31
N GLY A 167 1.53 -11.89 -8.62
CA GLY A 167 2.23 -10.63 -8.36
C GLY A 167 2.66 -9.92 -9.65
N ALA A 168 3.11 -10.66 -10.66
CA ALA A 168 3.42 -10.08 -11.97
C ALA A 168 2.16 -9.53 -12.68
N LEU A 169 1.03 -10.23 -12.60
CA LEU A 169 -0.25 -9.76 -13.13
C LEU A 169 -0.73 -8.50 -12.40
N CYS A 170 -0.53 -8.40 -11.09
CA CYS A 170 -0.85 -7.20 -10.31
C CYS A 170 -0.03 -5.99 -10.77
N VAL A 171 1.27 -6.17 -11.02
CA VAL A 171 2.13 -5.13 -11.58
C VAL A 171 1.64 -4.72 -12.97
N VAL A 172 1.35 -5.67 -13.85
CA VAL A 172 0.80 -5.40 -15.18
C VAL A 172 -0.51 -4.63 -15.11
N ALA A 173 -1.43 -5.01 -14.23
CA ALA A 173 -2.71 -4.32 -14.04
C ALA A 173 -2.52 -2.87 -13.55
N THR A 174 -1.49 -2.61 -12.74
CA THR A 174 -1.17 -1.27 -12.24
C THR A 174 -0.59 -0.39 -13.34
N ILE A 175 0.40 -0.87 -14.10
CA ILE A 175 1.04 -0.08 -15.19
C ILE A 175 0.10 0.16 -16.38
N THR A 176 -0.90 -0.70 -16.57
CA THR A 176 -1.92 -0.55 -17.62
C THR A 176 -3.15 0.24 -17.17
N HIS A 177 -3.14 0.75 -15.93
CA HIS A 177 -4.24 1.49 -15.31
C HIS A 177 -5.57 0.71 -15.24
N LEU A 178 -5.52 -0.63 -15.27
CA LEU A 178 -6.69 -1.48 -15.07
C LEU A 178 -7.11 -1.51 -13.61
N MET A 179 -6.14 -1.56 -12.70
CA MET A 179 -6.37 -1.59 -11.26
C MET A 179 -5.16 -1.04 -10.51
N ALA A 180 -5.38 -0.15 -9.55
CA ALA A 180 -4.33 0.31 -8.64
C ALA A 180 -4.11 -0.76 -7.55
N ILE A 181 -2.95 -1.43 -7.57
CA ILE A 181 -2.62 -2.51 -6.64
C ILE A 181 -1.34 -2.13 -5.87
N GLY A 182 -1.35 -2.39 -4.56
CA GLY A 182 -0.22 -2.14 -3.66
C GLY A 182 0.94 -3.12 -3.87
N ASN A 183 1.59 -3.05 -5.03
CA ASN A 183 2.66 -3.99 -5.41
C ASN A 183 3.89 -3.85 -4.51
N ALA A 184 4.17 -2.65 -4.00
CA ALA A 184 5.28 -2.44 -3.08
C ALA A 184 4.95 -3.00 -1.68
N ALA A 185 3.68 -2.98 -1.26
CA ALA A 185 3.24 -3.74 -0.09
C ALA A 185 3.41 -5.25 -0.27
N HIS A 186 3.10 -5.82 -1.44
CA HIS A 186 3.32 -7.26 -1.71
C HIS A 186 4.80 -7.64 -1.62
N ALA A 187 5.67 -6.87 -2.28
CA ALA A 187 7.10 -7.12 -2.28
C ALA A 187 7.73 -6.95 -0.89
N GLY A 188 7.38 -5.85 -0.19
CA GLY A 188 7.85 -5.56 1.16
C GLY A 188 7.38 -6.60 2.17
N GLY A 189 6.12 -7.00 2.11
CA GLY A 189 5.54 -8.06 2.93
C GLY A 189 6.25 -9.39 2.71
N PHE A 190 6.38 -9.86 1.46
CA PHE A 190 7.08 -11.11 1.14
C PHE A 190 8.52 -11.10 1.64
N LEU A 191 9.24 -9.98 1.48
CA LEU A 191 10.62 -9.84 1.93
C LEU A 191 10.74 -9.83 3.45
N LEU A 192 9.80 -9.19 4.17
CA LEU A 192 9.69 -9.28 5.63
C LEU A 192 9.51 -10.74 6.06
N GLY A 193 8.54 -11.43 5.47
CA GLY A 193 8.24 -12.83 5.76
C GLY A 193 9.45 -13.74 5.55
N LEU A 194 10.08 -13.63 4.38
CA LEU A 194 11.30 -14.39 4.07
C LEU A 194 12.40 -14.16 5.11
N SER A 195 12.64 -12.89 5.46
CA SER A 195 13.69 -12.50 6.40
C SER A 195 13.40 -13.03 7.80
N ALA A 196 12.18 -12.87 8.29
CA ALA A 196 11.73 -13.39 9.57
C ALA A 196 11.84 -14.92 9.61
N GLY A 197 11.43 -15.61 8.55
CA GLY A 197 11.54 -17.06 8.47
C GLY A 197 12.97 -17.56 8.43
N TRP A 198 13.90 -16.83 7.81
CA TRP A 198 15.32 -17.17 7.82
C TRP A 198 15.99 -16.91 9.16
N LEU A 199 15.61 -15.84 9.87
CA LEU A 199 16.18 -15.49 11.17
C LEU A 199 15.67 -16.37 12.30
N PHE A 200 14.35 -16.51 12.41
CA PHE A 200 13.72 -17.07 13.62
C PHE A 200 13.37 -18.55 13.47
N ILE A 201 13.05 -19.02 12.25
CA ILE A 201 12.59 -20.40 12.02
C ILE A 201 13.70 -21.28 11.46
N ALA A 202 14.21 -20.94 10.28
CA ALA A 202 15.20 -21.74 9.57
C ALA A 202 16.64 -21.52 10.06
N LYS A 203 16.89 -20.43 10.79
CA LYS A 203 18.20 -20.04 11.33
C LYS A 203 19.32 -20.16 10.28
N ARG A 204 19.12 -19.50 9.14
CA ARG A 204 20.07 -19.47 8.02
C ARG A 204 20.10 -18.09 7.38
N ARG A 205 21.15 -17.79 6.60
CA ARG A 205 21.28 -16.49 5.89
C ARG A 205 21.14 -15.27 6.83
N HIS A 206 21.60 -15.40 8.08
CA HIS A 206 21.38 -14.41 9.14
C HIS A 206 21.78 -12.99 8.74
N VAL A 207 22.96 -12.82 8.13
CA VAL A 207 23.44 -11.49 7.70
C VAL A 207 22.49 -10.87 6.67
N ALA A 208 22.19 -11.60 5.59
CA ALA A 208 21.31 -11.09 4.53
C ALA A 208 19.90 -10.78 5.04
N ALA A 209 19.35 -11.66 5.88
CA ALA A 209 18.03 -11.45 6.48
C ALA A 209 18.01 -10.28 7.47
N SER A 210 19.09 -10.08 8.25
CA SER A 210 19.22 -8.95 9.17
C SER A 210 19.34 -7.63 8.41
N LEU A 211 20.15 -7.59 7.35
CA LEU A 211 20.27 -6.42 6.48
C LEU A 211 18.93 -6.10 5.81
N SER A 212 18.21 -7.13 5.36
CA SER A 212 16.88 -6.95 4.79
C SER A 212 15.87 -6.40 5.81
N MET A 213 15.85 -6.92 7.05
CA MET A 213 14.99 -6.38 8.12
C MET A 213 15.36 -4.94 8.48
N ALA A 214 16.65 -4.64 8.62
CA ALA A 214 17.12 -3.29 8.90
C ALA A 214 16.76 -2.32 7.76
N GLY A 215 16.89 -2.75 6.51
CA GLY A 215 16.51 -1.97 5.33
C GLY A 215 15.01 -1.71 5.27
N LEU A 216 14.17 -2.74 5.51
CA LEU A 216 12.71 -2.59 5.56
C LEU A 216 12.29 -1.64 6.68
N PHE A 217 12.86 -1.80 7.88
CA PHE A 217 12.60 -0.91 9.02
C PHE A 217 13.00 0.53 8.69
N ALA A 218 14.21 0.74 8.18
CA ALA A 218 14.67 2.07 7.78
C ALA A 218 13.79 2.68 6.69
N LEU A 219 13.35 1.89 5.71
CA LEU A 219 12.47 2.36 4.63
C LEU A 219 11.10 2.79 5.18
N THR A 220 10.49 1.98 6.05
CA THR A 220 9.21 2.29 6.71
C THR A 220 9.32 3.54 7.60
N VAL A 221 10.42 3.69 8.35
CA VAL A 221 10.67 4.88 9.16
C VAL A 221 10.83 6.11 8.26
N CYS A 222 11.69 6.03 7.24
CA CYS A 222 11.92 7.16 6.35
C CYS A 222 10.65 7.58 5.59
N SER A 223 9.77 6.65 5.20
CA SER A 223 8.54 7.01 4.49
C SER A 223 7.53 7.78 5.34
N VAL A 224 7.63 7.65 6.67
CA VAL A 224 6.79 8.41 7.62
C VAL A 224 7.39 9.78 7.92
N TRP A 225 8.71 9.90 8.12
CA TRP A 225 9.30 11.15 8.63
C TRP A 225 10.08 11.98 7.61
N TRP A 226 10.62 11.35 6.56
CA TRP A 226 11.51 12.03 5.62
C TRP A 226 11.49 11.39 4.24
N MET A 227 10.59 11.86 3.38
CA MET A 227 10.37 11.31 2.05
C MET A 227 10.55 12.36 0.93
N PRO A 228 11.71 13.05 0.85
CA PRO A 228 11.93 14.16 -0.08
C PRO A 228 11.99 13.76 -1.57
N TRP A 229 11.92 12.46 -1.87
CA TRP A 229 11.81 11.90 -3.22
C TRP A 229 10.35 11.72 -3.67
N SER A 230 9.37 11.91 -2.79
CA SER A 230 7.95 11.78 -3.12
C SER A 230 7.31 13.12 -3.46
N GLY A 231 6.61 13.17 -4.60
CA GLY A 231 5.78 14.30 -4.97
C GLY A 231 4.73 14.62 -3.89
N ASN A 232 3.96 13.61 -3.45
CA ASN A 232 2.92 13.76 -2.42
C ASN A 232 3.48 14.31 -1.11
N TRP A 233 4.62 13.80 -0.63
CA TRP A 233 5.23 14.29 0.61
C TRP A 233 5.73 15.72 0.48
N THR A 234 6.34 16.07 -0.66
CA THR A 234 6.81 17.44 -0.89
C THR A 234 5.66 18.42 -1.08
N GLU A 235 4.52 18.00 -1.62
CA GLU A 235 3.30 18.82 -1.63
C GLU A 235 2.77 19.04 -0.22
N TRP A 236 2.65 17.98 0.59
CA TRP A 236 2.25 18.10 2.00
C TRP A 236 3.19 19.03 2.79
N LYS A 237 4.51 18.98 2.57
CA LYS A 237 5.44 19.95 3.15
C LYS A 237 5.21 21.38 2.68
N GLY A 238 4.74 21.57 1.45
CA GLY A 238 4.31 22.86 0.94
C GLY A 238 3.07 23.38 1.65
N ASP A 239 2.07 22.52 1.83
CA ASP A 239 0.85 22.82 2.60
C ASP A 239 1.20 23.19 4.05
N GLU A 240 2.06 22.41 4.69
CA GLU A 240 2.50 22.66 6.06
C GLU A 240 3.23 24.00 6.20
N ALA A 241 4.19 24.27 5.32
CA ALA A 241 4.90 25.55 5.31
C ALA A 241 3.96 26.74 5.05
N HIS A 242 2.95 26.57 4.20
CA HIS A 242 1.95 27.62 3.95
C HIS A 242 1.09 27.87 5.19
N ARG A 243 0.59 26.82 5.86
CA ARG A 243 -0.16 26.94 7.12
C ARG A 243 0.61 27.66 8.23
N LEU A 244 1.93 27.44 8.29
CA LEU A 244 2.82 28.09 9.25
C LEU A 244 3.25 29.52 8.83
N GLY A 245 2.81 30.01 7.67
CA GLY A 245 3.16 31.33 7.16
C GLY A 245 4.57 31.42 6.52
N HIS A 246 5.25 30.31 6.32
CA HIS A 246 6.57 30.24 5.67
C HIS A 246 6.44 30.26 4.14
N LEU A 247 5.90 31.35 3.58
CA LEU A 247 5.48 31.45 2.18
C LEU A 247 6.60 31.11 1.16
N ARG A 248 7.83 31.58 1.37
CA ARG A 248 8.96 31.29 0.47
C ARG A 248 9.37 29.81 0.50
N GLU A 249 9.27 29.19 1.68
CA GLU A 249 9.54 27.77 1.85
C GLU A 249 8.45 26.94 1.15
N ALA A 250 7.18 27.31 1.33
CA ALA A 250 6.05 26.67 0.66
C ALA A 250 6.19 26.67 -0.87
N LEU A 251 6.56 27.81 -1.47
CA LEU A 251 6.85 27.88 -2.92
C LEU A 251 7.96 26.93 -3.36
N THR A 252 8.99 26.73 -2.52
CA THR A 252 10.12 25.83 -2.82
C THR A 252 9.66 24.38 -2.83
N TRP A 253 8.82 24.00 -1.86
CA TRP A 253 8.23 22.67 -1.75
C TRP A 253 7.25 22.37 -2.90
N TYR A 254 6.31 23.26 -3.21
CA TYR A 254 5.38 23.05 -4.34
C TYR A 254 6.09 22.95 -5.69
N ARG A 255 7.11 23.78 -5.94
CA ARG A 255 7.90 23.65 -7.18
C ARG A 255 8.64 22.33 -7.23
N ARG A 256 9.07 21.80 -6.08
CA ARG A 256 9.71 20.48 -5.99
C ARG A 256 8.69 19.36 -6.25
N SER A 257 7.47 19.47 -5.73
CA SER A 257 6.44 18.45 -5.93
C SER A 257 6.09 18.26 -7.41
N ILE A 258 5.96 19.36 -8.16
CA ILE A 258 5.78 19.31 -9.63
C ILE A 258 6.96 18.61 -10.33
N ARG A 259 8.21 18.90 -9.93
CA ARG A 259 9.40 18.21 -10.50
C ARG A 259 9.42 16.71 -10.19
N LEU A 260 8.79 16.30 -9.09
CA LEU A 260 8.65 14.91 -8.67
C LEU A 260 7.37 14.25 -9.20
N GLY A 261 6.68 14.89 -10.15
CA GLY A 261 5.57 14.29 -10.87
C GLY A 261 4.17 14.60 -10.32
N GLN A 262 4.03 15.52 -9.35
CA GLN A 262 2.70 16.03 -9.00
C GLN A 262 2.04 16.75 -10.16
N ASP A 263 0.72 16.69 -10.20
CA ASP A 263 -0.07 17.32 -11.24
C ASP A 263 0.07 18.86 -11.15
N PRO A 264 0.63 19.53 -12.17
CA PRO A 264 0.70 20.99 -12.18
C PRO A 264 -0.68 21.66 -12.05
N LEU A 265 -1.76 21.00 -12.49
CA LEU A 265 -3.11 21.56 -12.36
C LEU A 265 -3.60 21.64 -10.92
N GLU A 266 -3.10 20.80 -10.03
CA GLU A 266 -3.45 20.80 -8.60
C GLU A 266 -2.56 21.78 -7.81
N VAL A 267 -1.30 21.92 -8.22
CA VAL A 267 -0.28 22.66 -7.46
C VAL A 267 -0.11 24.13 -7.89
N LEU A 268 -0.20 24.44 -9.19
CA LEU A 268 0.04 25.82 -9.68
C LEU A 268 -0.91 26.88 -9.09
N PRO A 269 -2.22 26.61 -8.86
CA PRO A 269 -3.10 27.58 -8.20
C PRO A 269 -2.63 27.95 -6.79
N ARG A 270 -2.09 26.98 -6.03
CA ARG A 270 -1.53 27.22 -4.69
C ARG A 270 -0.28 28.10 -4.76
N ILE A 271 0.60 27.84 -5.72
CA ILE A 271 1.78 28.67 -6.00
C ILE A 271 1.38 30.12 -6.32
N ALA A 272 0.38 30.31 -7.20
CA ALA A 272 -0.09 31.63 -7.57
C ALA A 272 -0.70 32.39 -6.38
N GLY A 273 -1.50 31.73 -5.55
CA GLY A 273 -2.05 32.31 -4.33
C GLY A 273 -0.95 32.82 -3.38
N ILE A 274 0.07 32.00 -3.13
CA ILE A 274 1.20 32.41 -2.28
C ILE A 274 2.01 33.57 -2.89
N GLN A 275 2.17 33.61 -4.21
CA GLN A 275 2.81 34.74 -4.87
C GLN A 275 2.02 36.03 -4.68
N GLN A 276 0.69 35.98 -4.71
CA GLN A 276 -0.16 37.14 -4.39
C GLN A 276 0.01 37.58 -2.94
N GLU A 277 0.03 36.62 -1.99
CA GLU A 277 0.28 36.92 -0.56
C GLU A 277 1.65 37.59 -0.34
N LEU A 278 2.65 37.24 -1.15
CA LEU A 278 3.99 37.88 -1.14
C LEU A 278 4.05 39.21 -1.92
N GLY A 279 2.97 39.64 -2.56
CA GLY A 279 2.92 40.84 -3.41
C GLY A 279 3.51 40.67 -4.82
N ASP A 280 3.85 39.45 -5.23
CA ASP A 280 4.33 39.11 -6.58
C ASP A 280 3.15 38.84 -7.54
N TYR A 281 2.36 39.89 -7.82
CA TYR A 281 1.20 39.79 -8.71
C TYR A 281 1.57 39.41 -10.15
N ALA A 282 2.71 39.89 -10.64
CA ALA A 282 3.21 39.57 -11.98
C ALA A 282 3.59 38.09 -12.09
N GLY A 283 4.29 37.55 -11.09
CA GLY A 283 4.60 36.13 -11.00
C GLY A 283 3.36 35.26 -10.87
N ALA A 284 2.41 35.65 -10.01
CA ALA A 284 1.14 34.94 -9.87
C ALA A 284 0.36 34.86 -11.20
N GLY A 285 0.28 35.98 -11.94
CA GLY A 285 -0.34 36.02 -13.26
C GLY A 285 0.35 35.08 -14.26
N LYS A 286 1.69 35.04 -14.27
CA LYS A 286 2.45 34.10 -15.10
C LYS A 286 2.15 32.65 -14.74
N THR A 287 2.12 32.32 -13.45
CA THR A 287 1.83 30.97 -12.97
C THR A 287 0.41 30.52 -13.34
N MET A 288 -0.58 31.41 -13.26
CA MET A 288 -1.95 31.10 -13.72
C MET A 288 -2.02 30.93 -15.24
N LEU A 289 -1.27 31.70 -16.02
CA LEU A 289 -1.17 31.48 -17.47
C LEU A 289 -0.56 30.10 -17.79
N ASP A 290 0.45 29.67 -17.04
CA ASP A 290 1.02 28.33 -17.19
C ASP A 290 -0.01 27.25 -16.84
N TRP A 291 -0.82 27.43 -15.80
CA TRP A 291 -1.93 26.54 -15.47
C TRP A 291 -2.94 26.41 -16.62
N PHE A 292 -3.38 27.53 -17.20
CA PHE A 292 -4.29 27.53 -18.35
C PHE A 292 -3.70 26.80 -19.56
N ARG A 293 -2.41 26.98 -19.85
CA ARG A 293 -1.74 26.27 -20.96
C ARG A 293 -1.74 24.76 -20.73
N VAL A 294 -1.45 24.31 -19.50
CA VAL A 294 -1.49 22.88 -19.15
C VAL A 294 -2.89 22.32 -19.33
N GLN A 295 -3.92 23.04 -18.87
CA GLN A 295 -5.32 22.63 -18.98
C GLN A 295 -5.75 22.50 -20.46
N GLN A 296 -5.44 23.51 -21.28
CA GLN A 296 -5.77 23.50 -22.71
C GLN A 296 -5.06 22.35 -23.45
N SER A 297 -3.77 22.11 -23.15
CA SER A 297 -3.02 20.99 -23.75
C SER A 297 -3.66 19.64 -23.44
N ARG A 298 -4.17 19.43 -22.22
CA ARG A 298 -4.89 18.20 -21.85
C ARG A 298 -6.21 18.04 -22.59
N GLN A 299 -6.99 19.11 -22.70
CA GLN A 299 -8.25 19.11 -23.44
C GLN A 299 -8.03 18.77 -24.92
N GLN A 300 -7.01 19.34 -25.55
CA GLN A 300 -6.63 19.01 -26.94
C GLN A 300 -6.25 17.54 -27.07
N LYS A 301 -5.40 17.00 -26.19
CA LYS A 301 -5.02 15.57 -26.21
C LYS A 301 -6.24 14.65 -26.06
N ALA A 302 -7.18 14.99 -25.16
CA ALA A 302 -8.41 14.25 -24.98
C ALA A 302 -9.31 14.29 -26.22
N ALA A 303 -9.45 15.46 -26.85
CA ALA A 303 -10.19 15.62 -28.11
C ALA A 303 -9.58 14.79 -29.25
N HIS A 304 -8.25 14.81 -29.41
CA HIS A 304 -7.54 13.99 -30.39
C HIS A 304 -7.70 12.48 -30.13
N ALA A 305 -7.67 12.05 -28.87
CA ALA A 305 -7.88 10.65 -28.51
C ALA A 305 -9.32 10.18 -28.82
N ASN A 306 -10.31 11.03 -28.58
CA ASN A 306 -11.72 10.74 -28.92
C ASN A 306 -11.95 10.69 -30.43
N ALA A 307 -11.37 11.62 -31.19
CA ALA A 307 -11.47 11.64 -32.65
C ALA A 307 -10.93 10.35 -33.31
N ARG A 308 -9.87 9.75 -32.74
CA ARG A 308 -9.31 8.47 -33.21
C ARG A 308 -10.14 7.22 -32.82
N ARG A 309 -11.09 7.35 -31.89
CA ARG A 309 -11.95 6.25 -31.44
C ARG A 309 -13.29 6.19 -32.18
N THR A 310 -13.70 7.29 -32.82
CA THR A 310 -14.81 7.32 -33.78
C THR A 310 -14.34 6.68 -35.10
N PRO A 311 -14.91 5.55 -35.53
CA PRO A 311 -14.70 5.08 -36.89
C PRO A 311 -15.20 6.16 -37.84
N THR A 312 -14.37 6.58 -38.79
CA THR A 312 -14.88 7.22 -40.01
C THR A 312 -15.91 6.27 -40.58
N ALA A 313 -17.15 6.75 -40.75
CA ALA A 313 -18.20 5.99 -41.42
C ALA A 313 -17.63 5.42 -42.74
N PRO A 314 -17.97 4.19 -43.14
CA PRO A 314 -17.52 3.69 -44.43
C PRO A 314 -17.99 4.67 -45.50
N ASP A 315 -17.07 5.13 -46.34
CA ASP A 315 -17.41 5.87 -47.55
C ASP A 315 -18.40 4.99 -48.34
N GLU A 316 -19.66 5.42 -48.39
CA GLU A 316 -20.64 4.94 -49.38
C GLU A 316 -20.14 5.39 -50.76
N LEU A 317 -19.25 4.59 -51.34
CA LEU A 317 -19.07 4.53 -52.76
C LEU A 317 -20.04 3.50 -53.33
N ASP A 318 -20.75 3.94 -54.36
CA ASP A 318 -21.37 3.15 -55.43
C ASP A 318 -22.68 2.38 -55.12
N GLN A 319 -23.80 2.43 -55.84
CA GLN A 319 -24.30 3.10 -57.07
C GLN A 319 -25.85 3.06 -57.04
N PRO A 320 -26.61 3.39 -58.12
CA PRO A 320 -26.61 2.65 -59.40
C PRO A 320 -26.26 3.51 -60.63
#